data_AF-A0A9E0T0Z4-F1
#
_entry.id   AF-A0A9E0T0Z4-F1
#
_cell.length_a   1.000
_cell.length_b   1.000
_cell.length_c   1.000
_cell.angle_alpha   90.00
_cell.angle_beta   90.00
_cell.angle_gamma   90.00
#
_symmetry.space_group_name_H-M   'P 1'
#
loop_
_entity.id
_entity.type
_entity.pdbx_description
1 polymer ?
#
loop_
_entity_poly.entity_id
_entity_poly.type
_entity_poly.pdbx_seq_one_letter_code
_entity_poly.pdbx_strand_id
1 'polypeptide(L)'
;MNPWAHVLAAREPRPQLLGSEIEPYPYISAYGLLVRVSRLMALEPSEWFQTLGIRCSTAPLRDLRIGRVARDRFEAAMGLAGTQVTTWWQEEIWSPLQTDGILDRIMRPIRTCLKCAEHGYHTSLFQLPSIYACPWHGCSLTDRCRRCDKPATTHIDEDGRLGRCSCGLDSFNVNQATIGGYSGHVKPPFRTMGSQWRVVG
;
A
#
# COMPACT_ATOMS: atom_id res chain seq x y z
N MET A 1 -2.86 3.70 -25.75
CA MET A 1 -2.07 4.67 -24.98
C MET A 1 -1.92 4.11 -23.56
N ASN A 2 -0.71 3.98 -23.02
CA ASN A 2 -0.52 3.40 -21.68
C ASN A 2 -1.18 4.34 -20.64
N PRO A 3 -2.23 3.91 -19.91
CA PRO A 3 -2.88 4.74 -18.90
C PRO A 3 -1.93 5.16 -17.77
N TRP A 4 -0.80 4.45 -17.60
CA TRP A 4 0.24 4.72 -16.61
C TRP A 4 1.35 5.68 -17.08
N ALA A 5 1.36 6.10 -18.34
CA ALA A 5 2.46 6.91 -18.89
C ALA A 5 2.70 8.22 -18.11
N HIS A 6 1.64 8.84 -17.60
CA HIS A 6 1.73 10.06 -16.78
C HIS A 6 2.27 9.79 -15.37
N VAL A 7 2.06 8.59 -14.84
CA VAL A 7 2.54 8.15 -13.51
C VAL A 7 4.01 7.76 -13.57
N LEU A 8 4.36 6.99 -14.60
CA LEU A 8 5.68 6.40 -14.80
C LEU A 8 6.69 7.35 -15.48
N ALA A 9 6.32 8.62 -15.69
CA ALA A 9 7.15 9.60 -16.40
C ALA A 9 7.66 9.06 -17.76
N ALA A 10 6.75 8.43 -18.52
CA ALA A 10 7.02 7.77 -19.80
C ALA A 10 8.03 6.61 -19.79
N ARG A 11 8.41 6.08 -18.61
CA ARG A 11 9.25 4.89 -18.48
C ARG A 11 8.44 3.61 -18.73
N GLU A 12 9.13 2.56 -19.19
CA GLU A 12 8.53 1.22 -19.24
C GLU A 12 8.24 0.72 -17.82
N PRO A 13 7.08 0.06 -17.60
CA PRO A 13 6.66 -0.50 -16.32
C PRO A 13 7.41 -1.80 -15.99
N ARG A 14 8.75 -1.81 -16.04
CA ARG A 14 9.51 -3.01 -15.68
C ARG A 14 9.74 -3.02 -14.17
N PRO A 15 9.22 -4.02 -13.43
CA PRO A 15 9.49 -4.14 -12.00
C PRO A 15 10.97 -4.43 -11.79
N GLN A 16 11.59 -3.71 -10.85
CA GLN A 16 12.97 -3.98 -10.45
C GLN A 16 13.08 -5.22 -9.55
N LEU A 17 12.02 -5.49 -8.78
CA LEU A 17 11.92 -6.61 -7.86
C LEU A 17 10.58 -7.31 -8.05
N LEU A 18 10.53 -8.63 -7.80
CA LEU A 18 9.28 -9.37 -7.85
C LEU A 18 8.29 -8.78 -6.83
N GLY A 19 7.08 -8.45 -7.30
CA GLY A 19 6.06 -7.81 -6.46
C GLY A 19 6.06 -6.28 -6.53
N SER A 20 7.05 -5.67 -7.19
CA SER A 20 7.15 -4.21 -7.34
C SER A 20 6.33 -3.68 -8.53
N GLU A 21 5.48 -4.51 -9.13
CA GLU A 21 4.60 -4.10 -10.24
C GLU A 21 3.54 -3.12 -9.72
N ILE A 22 3.38 -1.97 -10.38
CA ILE A 22 2.36 -0.99 -10.00
C ILE A 22 1.12 -1.02 -10.91
N GLU A 23 1.28 -1.47 -12.16
CA GLU A 23 0.19 -1.45 -13.16
C GLU A 23 -1.06 -2.26 -12.76
N PRO A 24 -0.95 -3.43 -12.09
CA PRO A 24 -2.13 -4.15 -11.62
C PRO A 24 -2.74 -3.54 -10.36
N TYR A 25 -2.06 -2.58 -9.73
CA TYR A 25 -2.36 -2.12 -8.36
C TYR A 25 -2.47 -0.59 -8.31
N PRO A 26 -3.56 0.00 -8.82
CA PRO A 26 -3.76 1.44 -8.80
C PRO A 26 -3.71 2.00 -7.37
N TYR A 27 -3.00 3.11 -7.17
CA TYR A 27 -2.93 3.78 -5.87
C TYR A 27 -2.42 2.88 -4.73
N ILE A 28 -1.60 1.88 -5.05
CA ILE A 28 -0.96 1.04 -4.03
C ILE A 28 -0.12 1.94 -3.12
N SER A 29 -0.30 1.76 -1.81
CA SER A 29 0.48 2.49 -0.82
C SER A 29 1.88 1.89 -0.70
N ALA A 30 2.81 2.66 -0.11
CA ALA A 30 4.16 2.18 0.18
C ALA A 30 4.15 0.87 0.99
N TYR A 31 3.21 0.73 1.94
CA TYR A 31 3.04 -0.52 2.69
C TYR A 31 2.50 -1.68 1.87
N GLY A 32 1.53 -1.44 0.97
CA GLY A 32 1.07 -2.51 0.08
C GLY A 32 2.22 -3.04 -0.75
N LEU A 33 3.04 -2.15 -1.30
CA LEU A 33 4.22 -2.50 -2.06
C LEU A 33 5.27 -3.24 -1.21
N LEU A 34 5.51 -2.77 0.02
CA LEU A 34 6.40 -3.40 0.98
C LEU A 34 5.97 -4.83 1.33
N VAL A 35 4.67 -5.05 1.61
CA VAL A 35 4.10 -6.38 1.84
C VAL A 35 4.33 -7.25 0.62
N ARG A 36 4.00 -6.77 -0.58
CA ARG A 36 4.17 -7.58 -1.80
C ARG A 36 5.61 -8.01 -2.00
N VAL A 37 6.56 -7.08 -2.01
CA VAL A 37 7.96 -7.39 -2.30
C VAL A 37 8.54 -8.28 -1.22
N SER A 38 8.35 -7.95 0.06
CA SER A 38 8.87 -8.77 1.17
C SER A 38 8.32 -10.21 1.12
N ARG A 39 7.04 -10.38 0.77
CA ARG A 39 6.39 -11.70 0.79
C ARG A 39 6.63 -12.51 -0.47
N LEU A 40 6.71 -11.89 -1.64
CA LEU A 40 6.95 -12.58 -2.90
C LEU A 40 8.41 -12.94 -3.12
N MET A 41 9.33 -12.09 -2.63
CA MET A 41 10.76 -12.42 -2.63
C MET A 41 11.19 -13.27 -1.45
N ALA A 42 10.29 -13.52 -0.49
CA ALA A 42 10.58 -14.23 0.76
C ALA A 42 11.78 -13.63 1.52
N LEU A 43 11.82 -12.30 1.65
CA LEU A 43 12.93 -11.60 2.29
C LEU A 43 13.00 -11.87 3.79
N GLU A 44 14.16 -12.34 4.24
CA GLU A 44 14.49 -12.47 5.66
C GLU A 44 14.78 -11.08 6.27
N PRO A 45 14.49 -10.82 7.55
CA PRO A 45 14.68 -9.50 8.18
C PRO A 45 16.07 -8.86 7.99
N SER A 46 17.10 -9.68 7.88
CA SER A 46 18.49 -9.27 7.62
C SER A 46 18.68 -8.65 6.23
N GLU A 47 17.87 -9.06 5.26
CA GLU A 47 17.95 -8.66 3.85
C GLU A 47 17.18 -7.38 3.55
N TRP A 48 16.27 -6.96 4.44
CA TRP A 48 15.39 -5.82 4.24
C TRP A 48 16.15 -4.52 4.01
N PHE A 49 17.18 -4.25 4.80
CA PHE A 49 17.92 -3.00 4.65
C PHE A 49 18.72 -2.97 3.34
N GLN A 50 19.34 -4.10 2.97
CA GLN A 50 20.15 -4.18 1.75
C GLN A 50 19.29 -4.17 0.48
N THR A 51 18.12 -4.81 0.54
CA THR A 51 17.23 -4.96 -0.62
C THR A 51 16.26 -3.79 -0.77
N LEU A 52 15.69 -3.31 0.33
CA LEU A 52 14.61 -2.32 0.33
C LEU A 52 15.04 -0.95 0.85
N GLY A 53 16.24 -0.84 1.44
CA GLY A 53 16.70 0.40 2.08
C GLY A 53 15.94 0.76 3.38
N ILE A 54 15.09 -0.15 3.86
CA ILE A 54 14.26 0.01 5.05
C ILE A 54 14.89 -0.78 6.19
N ARG A 55 15.04 -0.15 7.35
CA ARG A 55 15.38 -0.88 8.58
C ARG A 55 14.12 -1.54 9.10
N CYS A 56 14.22 -2.80 9.54
CA CYS A 56 13.16 -3.48 10.27
C CYS A 56 12.89 -2.74 11.59
N SER A 57 12.08 -1.68 11.52
CA SER A 57 11.52 -1.01 12.66
C SER A 57 10.18 -1.66 13.00
N THR A 58 9.66 -1.39 14.18
CA THR A 58 8.30 -1.80 14.50
C THR A 58 7.28 -1.05 13.63
N ALA A 59 7.59 0.11 13.04
CA ALA A 59 6.59 0.92 12.33
C ALA A 59 6.99 1.25 10.88
N PRO A 60 7.18 0.23 10.01
CA PRO A 60 7.64 0.46 8.64
C PRO A 60 6.70 1.35 7.83
N LEU A 61 5.40 1.30 8.14
CA LEU A 61 4.40 2.19 7.56
C LEU A 61 4.68 3.67 7.84
N ARG A 62 5.01 3.98 9.10
CA ARG A 62 5.31 5.33 9.55
C ARG A 62 6.59 5.83 8.90
N ASP A 63 7.60 4.97 8.83
CA ASP A 63 8.89 5.30 8.22
C ASP A 63 8.75 5.60 6.73
N LEU A 64 7.93 4.82 6.00
CA LEU A 64 7.69 5.04 4.58
C LEU A 64 6.79 6.25 4.28
N ARG A 65 5.92 6.62 5.23
CA ARG A 65 5.03 7.78 5.07
C ARG A 65 5.74 9.10 5.40
N ILE A 66 6.36 9.18 6.58
CA ILE A 66 6.92 10.42 7.14
C ILE A 66 8.45 10.51 6.91
N GLY A 67 9.15 9.38 6.91
CA GLY A 67 10.61 9.35 6.83
C GLY A 67 11.13 9.53 5.42
N ARG A 68 11.38 10.79 5.01
CA ARG A 68 11.92 11.13 3.67
C ARG A 68 13.09 10.23 3.25
N VAL A 69 14.10 10.05 4.10
CA VAL A 69 15.28 9.22 3.76
C VAL A 69 14.92 7.74 3.54
N ALA A 70 14.05 7.18 4.38
CA ALA A 70 13.62 5.78 4.23
C ALA A 70 12.79 5.59 2.96
N ARG A 71 11.89 6.56 2.69
CA ARG A 71 11.06 6.59 1.50
C ARG A 71 11.90 6.73 0.22
N ASP A 72 12.81 7.68 0.15
CA ASP A 72 13.67 7.90 -1.03
C ASP A 72 14.52 6.64 -1.36
N ARG A 73 15.01 5.94 -0.33
CA ARG A 73 15.73 4.66 -0.51
C ARG A 73 14.81 3.54 -1.00
N PHE A 74 13.61 3.44 -0.43
CA PHE A 74 12.63 2.46 -0.87
C PHE A 74 12.19 2.70 -2.31
N GLU A 75 11.93 3.95 -2.69
CA GLU A 75 11.62 4.34 -4.06
C GLU A 75 12.73 3.94 -5.03
N ALA A 76 13.99 4.18 -4.66
CA ALA A 76 15.14 3.77 -5.47
C ALA A 76 15.22 2.25 -5.62
N ALA A 77 15.01 1.48 -4.53
CA ALA A 77 15.00 0.02 -4.57
C ALA A 77 13.89 -0.56 -5.45
N MET A 78 12.74 0.12 -5.52
CA MET A 78 11.61 -0.30 -6.35
C MET A 78 11.71 0.17 -7.81
N GLY A 79 12.74 0.95 -8.17
CA GLY A 79 12.85 1.56 -9.49
C GLY A 79 11.86 2.70 -9.74
N LEU A 80 11.29 3.26 -8.66
CA LEU A 80 10.24 4.28 -8.70
C LEU A 80 10.77 5.72 -8.53
N ALA A 81 12.08 5.89 -8.35
CA ALA A 81 12.71 7.19 -8.22
C ALA A 81 12.42 8.09 -9.44
N GLY A 82 11.83 9.27 -9.20
CA GLY A 82 11.42 10.21 -10.24
C GLY A 82 10.06 9.91 -10.90
N THR A 83 9.30 8.94 -10.39
CA THR A 83 7.90 8.72 -10.77
C THR A 83 6.95 9.52 -9.87
N GLN A 84 5.67 9.59 -10.25
CA GLN A 84 4.64 10.25 -9.43
C GLN A 84 3.95 9.28 -8.43
N VAL A 85 4.38 8.02 -8.34
CA VAL A 85 3.76 7.00 -7.46
C VAL A 85 3.76 7.42 -5.99
N THR A 86 4.78 8.16 -5.59
CA THR A 86 5.02 8.63 -4.22
C THR A 86 3.98 9.65 -3.75
N THR A 87 3.33 10.31 -4.71
CA THR A 87 2.19 11.19 -4.43
C THR A 87 1.01 10.41 -3.86
N TRP A 88 0.82 9.14 -4.24
CA TRP A 88 -0.25 8.30 -3.73
C TRP A 88 -0.06 7.88 -2.27
N TRP A 89 1.17 7.94 -1.77
CA TRP A 89 1.53 7.50 -0.42
C TRP A 89 1.37 8.60 0.63
N GLN A 90 1.15 9.84 0.20
CA GLN A 90 1.03 11.01 1.04
C GLN A 90 -0.39 11.54 0.90
N GLU A 91 -1.25 11.18 1.85
CA GLU A 91 -2.66 11.55 1.84
C GLU A 91 -2.84 13.07 1.73
N GLU A 92 -1.92 13.84 2.32
CA GLU A 92 -1.93 15.30 2.32
C GLU A 92 -1.85 15.92 0.92
N ILE A 93 -1.37 15.17 -0.08
CA ILE A 93 -1.23 15.65 -1.47
C ILE A 93 -2.53 15.54 -2.25
N TRP A 94 -3.32 14.49 -2.02
CA TRP A 94 -4.50 14.18 -2.86
C TRP A 94 -5.82 14.15 -2.09
N SER A 95 -5.79 14.07 -0.76
CA SER A 95 -6.99 14.10 0.07
C SER A 95 -7.59 15.52 0.05
N PRO A 96 -8.90 15.67 -0.23
CA PRO A 96 -9.57 16.95 -0.09
C PRO A 96 -9.80 17.33 1.38
N LEU A 97 -9.62 16.39 2.31
CA LEU A 97 -9.69 16.64 3.74
C LEU A 97 -8.34 17.19 4.19
N GLN A 98 -8.37 18.24 5.04
CA GLN A 98 -7.18 18.70 5.76
C GLN A 98 -6.71 17.58 6.70
N THR A 99 -5.81 16.72 6.21
CA THR A 99 -5.29 15.57 6.94
C THR A 99 -4.09 15.92 7.82
N ASP A 100 -3.64 17.18 7.82
CA ASP A 100 -2.46 17.69 8.53
C ASP A 100 -2.36 17.14 9.96
N GLY A 101 -1.53 16.11 10.13
CA GLY A 101 -1.30 15.46 11.41
C GLY A 101 -2.43 14.57 11.93
N ILE A 102 -3.64 14.58 11.35
CA ILE A 102 -4.77 13.75 11.81
C ILE A 102 -4.45 12.26 11.65
N LEU A 103 -3.80 11.91 10.54
CA LEU A 103 -3.36 10.55 10.27
C LEU A 103 -1.98 10.24 10.88
N ASP A 104 -1.21 11.24 11.30
CA ASP A 104 0.12 11.07 11.94
C ASP A 104 0.05 10.85 13.45
N ARG A 105 -0.96 11.43 14.11
CA ARG A 105 -1.02 11.53 15.58
C ARG A 105 -1.51 10.26 16.27
N ILE A 106 -2.02 9.29 15.52
CA ILE A 106 -2.48 8.00 16.06
C ILE A 106 -1.98 6.92 15.11
N MET A 107 -1.17 5.99 15.61
CA MET A 107 -1.00 4.69 14.92
C MET A 107 -2.36 3.99 14.97
N ARG A 108 -3.25 4.35 14.04
CA ARG A 108 -4.49 3.62 13.86
C ARG A 108 -4.11 2.22 13.40
N PRO A 109 -4.80 1.18 13.87
CA PRO A 109 -4.61 -0.13 13.29
C PRO A 109 -4.88 -0.04 11.79
N ILE A 110 -4.12 -0.82 11.02
CA ILE A 110 -4.24 -0.74 9.57
C ILE A 110 -5.62 -1.23 9.15
N ARG A 111 -6.40 -0.34 8.55
CA ARG A 111 -7.66 -0.72 7.92
C ARG A 111 -7.39 -1.39 6.58
N THR A 112 -7.94 -2.59 6.40
CA THR A 112 -7.73 -3.37 5.19
C THR A 112 -9.02 -3.99 4.69
N CYS A 113 -9.06 -4.23 3.37
CA CYS A 113 -10.03 -5.13 2.77
C CYS A 113 -9.39 -6.53 2.70
N LEU A 114 -10.01 -7.54 3.31
CA LEU A 114 -9.44 -8.89 3.34
C LEU A 114 -9.20 -9.47 1.94
N LYS A 115 -10.11 -9.21 0.99
CA LYS A 115 -9.95 -9.62 -0.41
C LYS A 115 -8.78 -8.91 -1.09
N CYS A 116 -8.59 -7.61 -0.82
CA CYS A 116 -7.41 -6.88 -1.32
C CYS A 116 -6.11 -7.44 -0.73
N ALA A 117 -6.12 -7.73 0.57
CA ALA A 117 -4.96 -8.22 1.31
C ALA A 117 -4.47 -9.58 0.78
N GLU A 118 -5.37 -10.44 0.29
CA GLU A 118 -5.01 -11.71 -0.36
C GLU A 118 -4.06 -11.51 -1.55
N HIS A 119 -4.17 -10.40 -2.27
CA HIS A 119 -3.26 -10.04 -3.38
C HIS A 119 -2.06 -9.17 -2.93
N GLY A 120 -1.89 -8.94 -1.63
CA GLY A 120 -0.92 -7.98 -1.09
C GLY A 120 -1.26 -6.53 -1.43
N TYR A 121 -2.52 -6.22 -1.76
CA TYR A 121 -2.91 -4.86 -2.10
C TYR A 121 -3.39 -4.09 -0.85
N HIS A 122 -2.86 -2.88 -0.70
CA HIS A 122 -3.34 -1.89 0.26
C HIS A 122 -3.16 -0.50 -0.36
N THR A 123 -4.09 0.41 -0.06
CA THR A 123 -4.06 1.82 -0.48
C THR A 123 -4.17 2.74 0.73
N SER A 124 -3.55 3.91 0.64
CA SER A 124 -3.68 4.96 1.65
C SER A 124 -5.12 5.46 1.83
N LEU A 125 -5.98 5.33 0.81
CA LEU A 125 -7.41 5.63 0.89
C LEU A 125 -8.12 4.85 2.00
N PHE A 126 -7.68 3.63 2.28
CA PHE A 126 -8.23 2.81 3.36
C PHE A 126 -7.98 3.39 4.74
N GLN A 127 -7.15 4.42 4.91
CA GLN A 127 -6.90 5.05 6.21
C GLN A 127 -7.74 6.31 6.46
N LEU A 128 -8.49 6.82 5.45
CA LEU A 128 -9.37 7.99 5.61
C LEU A 128 -10.66 7.68 6.41
N PRO A 129 -10.97 8.38 7.52
CA PRO A 129 -12.10 8.05 8.39
C PRO A 129 -13.46 7.87 7.68
N SER A 130 -13.72 8.64 6.63
CA SER A 130 -14.96 8.59 5.83
C SER A 130 -15.09 7.35 4.92
N ILE A 131 -14.02 6.59 4.75
CA ILE A 131 -14.00 5.37 3.93
C ILE A 131 -14.17 4.16 4.86
N TYR A 132 -15.34 3.54 4.80
CA TYR A 132 -15.71 2.38 5.63
C TYR A 132 -15.80 1.06 4.84
N ALA A 133 -15.93 1.15 3.51
CA ALA A 133 -16.02 0.00 2.63
C ALA A 133 -14.97 0.09 1.51
N CYS A 134 -14.54 -1.07 1.03
CA CYS A 134 -13.60 -1.19 -0.06
C CYS A 134 -14.24 -0.70 -1.38
N PRO A 135 -13.68 0.30 -2.08
CA PRO A 135 -14.24 0.78 -3.36
C PRO A 135 -14.21 -0.29 -4.47
N TRP A 136 -13.33 -1.28 -4.36
CA TRP A 136 -13.18 -2.35 -5.33
C TRP A 136 -14.07 -3.55 -5.07
N HIS A 137 -14.29 -3.89 -3.79
CA HIS A 137 -14.94 -5.14 -3.38
C HIS A 137 -16.25 -4.96 -2.63
N GLY A 138 -16.61 -3.72 -2.25
CA GLY A 138 -17.83 -3.38 -1.51
C GLY A 138 -17.90 -3.87 -0.06
N CYS A 139 -16.97 -4.71 0.40
CA CYS A 139 -16.96 -5.21 1.77
C CYS A 139 -16.41 -4.17 2.76
N SER A 140 -16.87 -4.25 4.01
CA SER A 140 -16.36 -3.40 5.10
C SER A 140 -14.85 -3.55 5.27
N LEU A 141 -14.19 -2.42 5.51
CA LEU A 141 -12.79 -2.41 5.93
C LEU A 141 -12.70 -2.86 7.38
N THR A 142 -11.73 -3.71 7.69
CA THR A 142 -11.45 -4.18 9.04
C THR A 142 -10.12 -3.65 9.53
N ASP A 143 -10.08 -3.26 10.80
CA ASP A 143 -8.88 -2.90 11.55
C ASP A 143 -8.49 -3.99 12.55
N ARG A 144 -9.12 -5.18 12.45
CA ARG A 144 -8.99 -6.31 13.38
C ARG A 144 -8.78 -7.64 12.67
N CYS A 145 -8.09 -8.53 13.34
CA CYS A 145 -7.91 -9.91 12.92
C CYS A 145 -9.23 -10.69 13.02
N ARG A 146 -9.69 -11.29 11.92
CA ARG A 146 -10.92 -12.13 11.89
C ARG A 146 -10.88 -13.40 12.75
N ARG A 147 -9.71 -13.78 13.29
CA ARG A 147 -9.54 -14.98 14.11
C ARG A 147 -9.47 -14.67 15.62
N CYS A 148 -8.72 -13.64 16.01
CA CYS A 148 -8.47 -13.35 17.43
C CYS A 148 -8.89 -11.95 17.86
N ASP A 149 -9.51 -11.18 16.97
CA ASP A 149 -10.01 -9.81 17.19
C ASP A 149 -8.96 -8.76 17.61
N LYS A 150 -7.69 -9.13 17.71
CA LYS A 150 -6.60 -8.18 17.97
C LYS A 150 -6.49 -7.17 16.81
N PRO A 151 -6.07 -5.92 17.09
CA PRO A 151 -5.84 -4.91 16.07
C PRO A 151 -4.92 -5.43 14.95
N ALA A 152 -5.26 -5.12 13.70
CA ALA A 152 -4.41 -5.36 12.56
C ALA A 152 -3.18 -4.47 12.66
N THR A 153 -2.00 -5.10 12.60
CA THR A 153 -0.73 -4.41 12.79
C THR A 153 0.06 -4.36 11.49
N THR A 154 0.95 -3.38 11.40
CA THR A 154 1.98 -3.30 10.35
C THR A 154 3.36 -3.68 10.87
N HIS A 155 3.38 -4.39 12.01
CA HIS A 155 4.60 -4.88 12.61
C HIS A 155 5.13 -6.08 11.82
N ILE A 156 6.44 -6.26 11.93
CA ILE A 156 7.14 -7.48 11.55
C ILE A 156 7.04 -8.42 12.77
N ASP A 157 6.59 -9.66 12.56
CA ASP A 157 6.54 -10.66 13.64
C ASP A 157 7.94 -11.22 13.97
N GLU A 158 8.03 -12.10 14.95
CA GLU A 158 9.28 -12.73 15.38
C GLU A 158 9.94 -13.58 14.27
N ASP A 159 9.13 -14.07 13.32
CA ASP A 159 9.59 -14.80 12.13
C ASP A 159 9.99 -13.85 10.98
N GLY A 160 10.00 -12.54 11.20
CA GLY A 160 10.33 -11.58 10.16
C GLY A 160 9.22 -11.29 9.17
N ARG A 161 7.99 -11.74 9.42
CA ARG A 161 6.87 -11.61 8.49
C ARG A 161 6.07 -10.35 8.76
N LEU A 162 6.02 -9.48 7.74
CA LEU A 162 5.21 -8.27 7.79
C LEU A 162 3.72 -8.57 7.66
N GLY A 163 2.91 -7.93 8.51
CA GLY A 163 1.45 -7.93 8.39
C GLY A 163 0.77 -9.22 8.82
N ARG A 164 1.52 -10.17 9.39
CA ARG A 164 0.97 -11.38 9.99
C ARG A 164 0.50 -11.11 11.41
N CYS A 165 -0.67 -11.63 11.75
CA CYS A 165 -1.19 -11.49 13.11
C CYS A 165 -0.45 -12.43 14.08
N SER A 166 -0.31 -12.02 15.34
CA SER A 166 0.24 -12.87 16.42
C SER A 166 -0.50 -14.18 16.66
N CYS A 167 -1.74 -14.33 16.18
CA CYS A 167 -2.44 -15.63 16.17
C CYS A 167 -2.07 -16.55 15.00
N GLY A 168 -1.05 -16.17 14.22
CA GLY A 168 -0.57 -16.87 13.04
C GLY A 168 -1.41 -16.64 11.78
N LEU A 169 -2.57 -15.97 11.87
CA LEU A 169 -3.37 -15.65 10.68
C LEU A 169 -2.61 -14.67 9.78
N ASP A 170 -2.50 -15.06 8.51
CA ASP A 170 -1.97 -14.24 7.44
C ASP A 170 -3.09 -13.97 6.42
N SER A 171 -3.25 -12.72 6.03
CA SER A 171 -4.23 -12.34 5.00
C SER A 171 -3.61 -12.35 3.61
N PHE A 172 -2.28 -12.35 3.49
CA PHE A 172 -1.58 -12.44 2.21
C PHE A 172 -1.61 -13.87 1.68
N ASN A 173 -1.93 -14.03 0.39
CA ASN A 173 -1.95 -15.33 -0.27
C ASN A 173 -1.01 -15.29 -1.48
N VAL A 174 0.11 -16.00 -1.40
CA VAL A 174 1.13 -16.03 -2.46
C VAL A 174 0.56 -16.49 -3.80
N ASN A 175 -0.37 -17.45 -3.82
CA ASN A 175 -0.97 -17.93 -5.05
C ASN A 175 -1.86 -16.85 -5.68
N GLN A 176 -2.67 -16.15 -4.88
CA GLN A 176 -3.50 -15.05 -5.37
C GLN A 176 -2.67 -13.83 -5.80
N ALA A 177 -1.51 -13.60 -5.17
CA ALA A 177 -0.64 -12.48 -5.48
C ALA A 177 0.24 -12.71 -6.73
N THR A 178 0.45 -13.97 -7.14
CA THR A 178 1.30 -14.37 -8.29
C THR A 178 0.50 -14.80 -9.52
N ILE A 179 -0.71 -15.34 -9.37
CA ILE A 179 -1.58 -15.71 -10.50
C ILE A 179 -2.14 -14.42 -11.12
N GLY A 180 -1.51 -14.01 -12.23
CA GLY A 180 -1.95 -13.06 -13.24
C GLY A 180 -3.07 -12.08 -12.88
N GLY A 181 -2.68 -10.88 -12.46
CA GLY A 181 -3.50 -9.67 -12.49
C GLY A 181 -4.62 -9.64 -11.46
N TYR A 182 -4.56 -8.66 -10.55
CA TYR A 182 -5.72 -8.25 -9.78
C TYR A 182 -6.88 -7.95 -10.76
N SER A 183 -7.83 -8.88 -10.87
CA SER A 183 -8.96 -8.82 -11.81
C SER A 183 -10.12 -7.98 -11.29
N GLY A 184 -9.92 -7.25 -10.18
CA GLY A 184 -10.83 -6.19 -9.78
C GLY A 184 -10.89 -5.21 -10.92
N HIS A 185 -11.94 -5.30 -11.76
CA HIS A 185 -12.18 -4.40 -12.88
C HIS A 185 -12.05 -2.96 -12.40
N VAL A 186 -10.86 -2.39 -12.57
CA VAL A 186 -10.57 -1.01 -12.21
C VAL A 186 -11.26 -0.16 -13.26
N LYS A 187 -12.52 0.18 -13.03
CA LYS A 187 -12.95 1.52 -13.42
C LYS A 187 -12.20 2.44 -12.46
N PRO A 188 -11.25 3.28 -12.92
CA PRO A 188 -10.65 4.26 -12.04
C PRO A 188 -11.79 5.05 -11.40
N PRO A 189 -11.85 5.18 -10.05
CA PRO A 189 -12.92 5.92 -9.39
C PRO A 189 -12.93 7.39 -9.81
N PHE A 190 -11.84 7.86 -10.40
CA PHE A 190 -11.69 9.21 -10.92
C PHE A 190 -11.46 9.13 -12.42
N ARG A 191 -12.49 9.49 -13.20
CA ARG A 191 -12.26 10.09 -14.52
C ARG A 191 -11.20 11.17 -14.31
N THR A 192 -10.16 11.16 -15.14
CA THR A 192 -9.22 12.28 -15.34
C THR A 192 -9.89 13.60 -14.97
N MET A 193 -9.41 14.24 -13.89
CA MET A 193 -9.92 15.52 -13.39
C MET A 193 -9.71 16.61 -14.46
N GLY A 194 -10.64 16.65 -15.41
CA GLY A 194 -10.97 17.84 -16.17
C GLY A 194 -12.12 18.54 -15.45
N SER A 195 -11.80 19.61 -14.73
CA SER A 195 -12.68 20.72 -14.35
C SER A 195 -14.03 20.43 -13.63
N GLN A 196 -14.22 21.14 -12.50
CA GLN A 196 -15.47 21.42 -11.78
C GLN A 196 -16.00 20.34 -10.82
N TRP A 197 -15.61 20.48 -9.55
CA TRP A 197 -16.45 20.08 -8.42
C TRP A 197 -17.45 21.22 -8.16
N ARG A 198 -18.75 20.99 -8.37
CA ARG A 198 -19.78 21.76 -7.68
C ARG A 198 -20.06 21.05 -6.36
N VAL A 199 -19.81 21.76 -5.27
CA VAL A 199 -20.35 21.43 -3.95
C VAL A 199 -21.86 21.60 -4.06
N VAL A 200 -22.61 20.52 -3.87
CA VAL A 200 -24.06 20.61 -3.66
C VAL A 200 -24.23 20.79 -2.15
N GLY A 201 -24.79 21.94 -1.77
CA GLY A 201 -25.07 22.30 -0.38
C GLY A 201 -26.27 21.59 0.21
#